data_AF-A0A4Q4MVS9-F1
#
_entry.id   AF-A0A4Q4MVS9-F1
#
_cell.length_a   1.000
_cell.length_b   1.000
_cell.length_c   1.000
_cell.angle_alpha   90.00
_cell.angle_beta   90.00
_cell.angle_gamma   90.00
#
_symmetry.space_group_name_H-M   'P 1'
#
loop_
_entity.id
_entity.type
_entity.pdbx_description
1 polymer ?
#
loop_
_entity_poly.entity_id
_entity_poly.type
_entity_poly.pdbx_seq_one_letter_code
_entity_poly.pdbx_strand_id
1 'polypeptide(L)'
;MGQVQLYCPSKKKTIDNFVFGAFQNLDQVLQGVRLALDIKYAALYTVEARPIYEPSALEEDQRILVAASAEETMLPDAPPGWVLYHGEEDDDVDPDTEGYGQEWDTLSDHEKHLHITSLNEQKPETRNKMRITRPYKSLEAELHFFEYKGSSTFEFTEDDARVERYWGITVKQFIPFSMKAGPGPNLNQKLSSPTAFAIMILSSFTHGQSRLALEVLEEAIALRTQDEQGDNKDPVLQTRDVLNAIAIVYERADLIPANLTKVKSGKSKEREKRKAAREKKKSAGQSSTSV
;
A
#
# COMPACT_ATOMS: atom_id res chain seq x y z
N MET A 1 -12.77 -1.46 -31.12
CA MET A 1 -11.66 -2.12 -30.40
C MET A 1 -11.75 -1.61 -28.99
N GLY A 2 -11.93 -2.49 -28.00
CA GLY A 2 -12.04 -2.06 -26.61
C GLY A 2 -10.66 -1.77 -26.03
N GLN A 3 -10.46 -0.59 -25.47
CA GLN A 3 -9.35 -0.30 -24.56
C GLN A 3 -9.72 -0.81 -23.18
N VAL A 4 -8.78 -1.41 -22.46
CA VAL A 4 -9.01 -1.86 -21.07
C VAL A 4 -7.87 -1.41 -20.17
N GLN A 5 -8.11 -1.42 -18.87
CA GLN A 5 -7.07 -1.30 -17.86
C GLN A 5 -6.69 -2.69 -17.34
N LEU A 6 -5.43 -3.09 -17.50
CA LEU A 6 -4.92 -4.32 -16.87
C LEU A 6 -4.36 -3.98 -15.49
N TYR A 7 -4.77 -4.71 -14.46
CA TYR A 7 -4.20 -4.62 -13.12
C TYR A 7 -3.69 -5.99 -12.67
N CYS A 8 -2.41 -6.05 -12.29
CA CYS A 8 -1.79 -7.24 -11.73
C CYS A 8 -1.56 -7.03 -10.23
N PRO A 9 -2.39 -7.63 -9.35
CA PRO A 9 -2.32 -7.40 -7.91
C PRO A 9 -0.98 -7.82 -7.30
N SER A 10 -0.50 -9.03 -7.62
CA SER A 10 0.77 -9.57 -7.09
C SER A 10 2.01 -8.75 -7.46
N LYS A 11 1.96 -8.00 -8.55
CA LYS A 11 3.02 -7.08 -8.98
C LYS A 11 2.74 -5.61 -8.66
N LYS A 12 1.56 -5.28 -8.12
CA LYS A 12 1.05 -3.91 -7.93
C LYS A 12 1.24 -3.04 -9.18
N LYS A 13 1.00 -3.62 -10.37
CA LYS A 13 1.27 -2.98 -11.66
C LYS A 13 -0.03 -2.78 -12.43
N THR A 14 -0.24 -1.56 -12.89
CA THR A 14 -1.37 -1.18 -13.76
C THR A 14 -0.85 -0.82 -15.15
N ILE A 15 -1.58 -1.22 -16.18
CA ILE A 15 -1.38 -0.81 -17.57
C ILE A 15 -2.68 -0.22 -18.06
N ASP A 16 -2.65 1.08 -18.32
CA ASP A 16 -3.79 1.81 -18.87
C ASP A 16 -3.84 1.66 -20.40
N ASN A 17 -5.05 1.74 -20.96
CA ASN A 17 -5.31 1.75 -22.41
C ASN A 17 -4.71 0.54 -23.15
N PHE A 18 -4.70 -0.64 -22.53
CA PHE A 18 -4.28 -1.85 -23.21
C PHE A 18 -5.33 -2.21 -24.28
N VAL A 19 -4.89 -2.42 -25.52
CA VAL A 19 -5.78 -2.65 -26.65
C VAL A 19 -5.82 -4.14 -26.96
N PHE A 20 -7.01 -4.74 -26.92
CA PHE A 20 -7.22 -6.05 -27.54
C PHE A 20 -7.48 -5.86 -29.03
N GLY A 21 -6.65 -6.51 -29.86
CA GLY A 21 -6.82 -6.50 -31.31
C GLY A 21 -8.10 -7.22 -31.70
N ALA A 22 -8.82 -6.69 -32.69
CA ALA A 22 -9.93 -7.42 -33.30
C ALA A 22 -9.41 -8.76 -33.84
N PHE A 23 -10.13 -9.85 -33.57
CA PHE A 23 -9.82 -11.22 -34.01
C PHE A 23 -8.60 -11.89 -33.35
N GLN A 24 -8.07 -11.36 -32.25
CA GLN A 24 -7.06 -12.09 -31.47
C GLN A 24 -7.69 -13.24 -30.69
N ASN A 25 -7.07 -14.42 -30.74
CA ASN A 25 -7.44 -15.53 -29.88
C ASN A 25 -6.89 -15.34 -28.46
N LEU A 26 -7.40 -16.11 -27.49
CA LEU A 26 -7.01 -15.97 -26.08
C LEU A 26 -5.49 -16.09 -25.88
N ASP A 27 -4.80 -17.02 -26.56
CA ASP A 27 -3.36 -17.20 -26.41
C ASP A 27 -2.55 -15.99 -26.87
N GLN A 28 -2.94 -15.37 -28.00
CA GLN A 28 -2.33 -14.14 -28.50
C GLN A 28 -2.53 -12.98 -27.53
N VAL A 29 -3.74 -12.86 -26.97
CA VAL A 29 -4.05 -11.86 -25.94
C VAL A 29 -3.17 -12.08 -24.70
N LEU A 30 -3.11 -13.31 -24.19
CA LEU A 30 -2.30 -13.65 -23.02
C LEU A 30 -0.79 -13.42 -23.27
N GLN A 31 -0.30 -13.67 -24.48
CA GLN A 31 1.07 -13.34 -24.86
C GLN A 31 1.34 -11.82 -24.80
N GLY A 32 0.41 -11.00 -25.32
CA GLY A 32 0.50 -9.54 -25.22
C GLY A 32 0.48 -9.05 -23.77
N VAL A 33 -0.39 -9.62 -22.95
CA VAL A 33 -0.50 -9.31 -21.51
C VAL A 33 0.80 -9.67 -20.77
N ARG A 34 1.38 -10.84 -21.03
CA ARG A 34 2.67 -11.29 -20.46
C ARG A 34 3.80 -10.32 -20.79
N LEU A 35 3.89 -9.89 -22.05
CA LEU A 35 4.90 -8.93 -22.49
C LEU A 35 4.71 -7.55 -21.84
N ALA A 36 3.48 -7.06 -21.77
CA ALA A 36 3.18 -5.75 -21.22
C ALA A 36 3.45 -5.71 -19.69
N LEU A 37 3.05 -6.76 -18.97
CA LEU A 37 3.23 -6.86 -17.53
C LEU A 37 4.62 -7.38 -17.11
N ASP A 38 5.42 -7.92 -18.03
CA ASP A 38 6.71 -8.58 -17.76
C ASP A 38 6.56 -9.78 -16.80
N ILE A 39 5.65 -10.69 -17.18
CA ILE A 39 5.28 -11.88 -16.40
C ILE A 39 5.32 -13.15 -17.26
N LYS A 40 5.58 -14.29 -16.63
CA LYS A 40 5.72 -15.58 -17.33
C LYS A 40 4.39 -16.29 -17.55
N TYR A 41 3.46 -16.11 -16.63
CA TYR A 41 2.12 -16.64 -16.68
C TYR A 41 1.12 -15.48 -16.71
N ALA A 42 -0.02 -15.70 -17.35
CA ALA A 42 -1.13 -14.75 -17.34
C ALA A 42 -2.44 -15.53 -17.40
N ALA A 43 -3.37 -15.17 -16.53
CA ALA A 43 -4.79 -15.50 -16.61
C ALA A 43 -5.59 -14.24 -16.32
N LEU A 44 -6.72 -14.07 -17.03
CA LEU A 44 -7.55 -12.87 -16.97
C LEU A 44 -8.77 -13.11 -16.10
N TYR A 45 -9.13 -12.13 -15.29
CA TYR A 45 -10.28 -12.16 -14.41
C TYR A 45 -11.03 -10.83 -14.44
N THR A 46 -12.33 -10.88 -14.18
CA THR A 46 -13.15 -9.68 -13.92
C THR A 46 -12.76 -9.05 -12.59
N VAL A 47 -13.25 -7.84 -12.30
CA VAL A 47 -13.11 -7.21 -10.97
C VAL A 47 -13.76 -8.03 -9.84
N GLU A 48 -14.66 -8.96 -10.16
CA GLU A 48 -15.27 -9.90 -9.20
C GLU A 48 -14.45 -11.20 -9.05
N ALA A 49 -13.22 -11.24 -9.58
CA ALA A 49 -12.37 -12.42 -9.62
C ALA A 49 -12.96 -13.64 -10.38
N ARG A 50 -13.82 -13.39 -11.38
CA ARG A 50 -14.33 -14.46 -12.25
C ARG A 50 -13.42 -14.63 -13.47
N PRO A 51 -13.03 -15.86 -13.85
CA PRO A 51 -12.13 -16.08 -14.96
C PRO A 51 -12.73 -15.66 -16.29
N ILE A 52 -11.91 -15.08 -17.17
CA ILE A 52 -12.29 -14.62 -18.50
C ILE A 52 -11.62 -15.53 -19.53
N TYR A 53 -12.44 -16.31 -20.23
CA TYR A 53 -11.99 -17.22 -21.29
C TYR A 53 -12.20 -16.65 -22.70
N GLU A 54 -13.07 -15.66 -22.85
CA GLU A 54 -13.42 -15.03 -24.12
C GLU A 54 -13.14 -13.52 -24.07
N PRO A 55 -11.96 -13.05 -24.52
CA PRO A 55 -11.60 -11.63 -24.51
C PRO A 55 -12.51 -10.76 -25.39
N SER A 56 -13.29 -11.35 -26.29
CA SER A 56 -14.28 -10.64 -27.11
C SER A 56 -15.48 -10.12 -26.30
N ALA A 57 -15.72 -10.64 -25.10
CA ALA A 57 -16.78 -10.18 -24.21
C ALA A 57 -16.38 -8.97 -23.35
N LEU A 58 -15.15 -8.46 -23.53
CA LEU A 58 -14.62 -7.34 -22.75
C LEU A 58 -15.16 -6.02 -23.29
N GLU A 59 -15.67 -5.20 -22.37
CA GLU A 59 -16.17 -3.86 -22.68
C GLU A 59 -15.02 -2.84 -22.71
N GLU A 60 -15.26 -1.72 -23.39
CA GLU A 60 -14.33 -0.60 -23.39
C GLU A 60 -14.24 0.03 -21.99
N ASP A 61 -13.04 0.48 -21.61
CA ASP A 61 -12.66 1.03 -20.30
C ASP A 61 -12.83 0.09 -19.10
N GLN A 62 -13.02 -1.21 -19.34
CA GLN A 62 -13.13 -2.19 -18.27
C GLN A 62 -11.77 -2.43 -17.58
N ARG A 63 -11.79 -2.57 -16.26
CA ARG A 63 -10.63 -3.01 -15.47
C ARG A 63 -10.59 -4.53 -15.38
N ILE A 64 -9.45 -5.12 -15.73
CA ILE A 64 -9.22 -6.56 -15.79
C ILE A 64 -8.11 -6.93 -14.83
N LEU A 65 -8.38 -7.92 -13.99
CA LEU A 65 -7.38 -8.47 -13.07
C LEU A 65 -6.53 -9.53 -13.79
N VAL A 66 -5.23 -9.51 -13.54
CA VAL A 66 -4.27 -10.43 -14.17
C VAL A 66 -3.49 -11.20 -13.10
N ALA A 67 -3.66 -12.51 -13.08
CA ALA A 67 -2.82 -13.41 -12.28
C ALA A 67 -1.46 -13.61 -12.96
N ALA A 68 -0.38 -13.55 -12.18
CA ALA A 68 1.00 -13.66 -12.65
C ALA A 68 1.64 -15.05 -12.41
N SER A 69 0.97 -15.94 -11.68
CA SER A 69 1.33 -17.35 -11.53
C SER A 69 0.10 -18.26 -11.57
N ALA A 70 0.32 -19.56 -11.81
CA ALA A 70 -0.75 -20.56 -11.89
C ALA A 70 -1.36 -20.88 -10.51
N GLU A 71 -0.58 -20.66 -9.46
CA GLU A 71 -0.96 -20.90 -8.06
C GLU A 71 -1.60 -19.66 -7.40
N GLU A 72 -1.66 -18.53 -8.11
CA GLU A 72 -2.24 -17.29 -7.58
C GLU A 72 -3.77 -17.43 -7.49
N THR A 73 -4.30 -17.39 -6.26
CA THR A 73 -5.74 -17.30 -6.03
C THR A 73 -6.19 -15.86 -6.22
N MET A 74 -7.00 -15.62 -7.24
CA MET A 74 -7.51 -14.28 -7.52
C MET A 74 -8.60 -13.91 -6.50
N LEU A 75 -8.49 -12.71 -5.93
CA LEU A 75 -9.51 -12.11 -5.07
C LEU A 75 -10.16 -10.94 -5.82
N PRO A 76 -11.40 -10.54 -5.45
CA PRO A 76 -12.06 -9.39 -6.06
C PRO A 76 -11.18 -8.14 -6.05
N ASP A 77 -11.37 -7.22 -6.98
CA ASP A 77 -10.63 -5.97 -6.98
C ASP A 77 -10.97 -5.21 -5.69
N ALA A 78 -9.92 -4.69 -5.06
CA ALA A 78 -10.05 -3.92 -3.83
C ALA A 78 -9.29 -2.62 -4.03
N PRO A 79 -9.94 -1.59 -4.60
CA PRO A 79 -9.28 -0.30 -4.79
C PRO A 79 -8.85 0.28 -3.43
N PRO A 80 -7.72 0.99 -3.37
CA PRO A 80 -7.28 1.63 -2.14
C PRO A 80 -8.30 2.67 -1.65
N GLY A 81 -8.57 2.67 -0.35
CA GLY A 81 -9.44 3.66 0.31
C GLY A 81 -8.92 4.04 1.69
N TRP A 82 -9.31 5.21 2.20
CA TRP A 82 -8.93 5.68 3.53
C TRP A 82 -10.15 6.32 4.18
N VAL A 83 -10.46 5.93 5.41
CA VAL A 83 -11.63 6.45 6.13
C VAL A 83 -11.36 6.51 7.61
N LEU A 84 -11.95 7.50 8.30
CA LEU A 84 -12.10 7.45 9.75
C LEU A 84 -13.19 6.43 10.08
N TYR A 85 -12.87 5.45 10.92
CA TYR A 85 -13.71 4.29 11.18
C TYR A 85 -14.18 4.27 12.64
N HIS A 86 -15.49 4.09 12.81
CA HIS A 86 -16.19 4.08 14.09
C HIS A 86 -17.06 2.82 14.28
N GLY A 87 -16.75 1.74 13.56
CA GLY A 87 -17.49 0.47 13.68
C GLY A 87 -18.66 0.33 12.71
N GLU A 88 -18.73 1.14 11.66
CA GLU A 88 -19.90 1.18 10.75
C GLU A 88 -20.11 -0.11 9.93
N GLU A 89 -19.14 -1.02 9.93
CA GLU A 89 -19.15 -2.28 9.16
C GLU A 89 -19.36 -3.51 10.09
N ASP A 90 -19.90 -3.34 11.30
CA ASP A 90 -20.06 -4.43 12.29
C ASP A 90 -20.86 -5.64 11.79
N ASP A 91 -21.89 -5.42 10.97
CA ASP A 91 -22.71 -6.49 10.37
C ASP A 91 -21.91 -7.46 9.48
N ASP A 92 -20.73 -7.05 9.04
CA ASP A 92 -19.87 -7.81 8.13
C ASP A 92 -18.72 -8.54 8.84
N VAL A 93 -18.66 -8.44 10.17
CA VAL A 93 -17.71 -9.15 11.01
C VAL A 93 -18.21 -10.58 11.22
N ASP A 94 -17.28 -11.55 11.20
CA ASP A 94 -17.59 -12.93 11.56
C ASP A 94 -18.18 -12.99 12.99
N PRO A 95 -19.38 -13.56 13.20
CA PRO A 95 -20.00 -13.69 14.51
C PRO A 95 -19.16 -14.43 15.56
N ASP A 96 -18.20 -15.26 15.12
CA ASP A 96 -17.27 -15.97 16.02
C ASP A 96 -16.08 -15.09 16.47
N THR A 97 -15.98 -13.84 15.97
CA THR A 97 -14.94 -12.88 16.37
C THR A 97 -15.17 -12.41 17.80
N GLU A 98 -14.11 -12.40 18.62
CA GLU A 98 -14.17 -11.82 19.97
C GLU A 98 -14.56 -10.34 19.92
N GLY A 99 -15.50 -9.93 20.78
CA GLY A 99 -16.05 -8.58 20.78
C GLY A 99 -17.21 -8.36 19.80
N TYR A 100 -17.60 -9.35 18.97
CA TYR A 100 -18.71 -9.23 18.04
C TYR A 100 -20.01 -8.74 18.72
N GLY A 101 -20.67 -7.76 18.09
CA GLY A 101 -21.92 -7.17 18.58
C GLY A 101 -21.78 -6.22 19.77
N GLN A 102 -20.56 -5.94 20.23
CA GLN A 102 -20.30 -4.89 21.21
C GLN A 102 -20.09 -3.52 20.52
N GLU A 103 -20.35 -2.43 21.24
CA GLU A 103 -20.12 -1.09 20.70
C GLU A 103 -18.63 -0.87 20.42
N TRP A 104 -18.31 -0.33 19.25
CA TRP A 104 -16.93 -0.10 18.78
C TRP A 104 -16.03 0.61 19.81
N ASP A 105 -16.56 1.62 20.49
CA ASP A 105 -15.81 2.41 21.46
C ASP A 105 -15.50 1.63 22.75
N THR A 106 -16.24 0.55 23.03
CA THR A 106 -16.04 -0.32 24.20
C THR A 106 -15.04 -1.45 23.95
N LEU A 107 -14.77 -1.75 22.67
CA LEU A 107 -13.80 -2.77 22.29
C LEU A 107 -12.39 -2.42 22.75
N SER A 108 -11.69 -3.42 23.28
CA SER A 108 -10.26 -3.37 23.54
C SER A 108 -9.48 -3.27 22.24
N ASP A 109 -8.21 -2.87 22.34
CA ASP A 109 -7.29 -2.78 21.21
C ASP A 109 -7.13 -4.12 20.46
N HIS A 110 -7.16 -5.23 21.20
CA HIS A 110 -7.09 -6.58 20.62
C HIS A 110 -8.38 -6.94 19.87
N GLU A 111 -9.55 -6.65 20.45
CA GLU A 111 -10.84 -6.87 19.79
C GLU A 111 -10.97 -6.00 18.53
N LYS A 112 -10.51 -4.74 18.56
CA LYS A 112 -10.46 -3.87 17.36
C LYS A 112 -9.55 -4.44 16.27
N HIS A 113 -8.43 -5.04 16.66
CA HIS A 113 -7.55 -5.76 15.74
C HIS A 113 -8.26 -6.95 15.09
N LEU A 114 -8.93 -7.79 15.88
CA LEU A 114 -9.65 -8.96 15.39
C LEU A 114 -10.83 -8.56 14.49
N HIS A 115 -11.60 -7.56 14.90
CA HIS A 115 -12.70 -6.96 14.13
C HIS A 115 -12.26 -6.59 12.73
N ILE A 116 -11.21 -5.76 12.60
CA ILE A 116 -10.76 -5.30 11.29
C ILE A 116 -10.14 -6.43 10.45
N THR A 117 -9.50 -7.40 11.10
CA THR A 117 -8.95 -8.57 10.40
C THR A 117 -10.08 -9.42 9.82
N SER A 118 -11.11 -9.70 10.62
CA SER A 118 -12.32 -10.42 10.23
C SER A 118 -13.03 -9.74 9.06
N LEU A 119 -13.18 -8.40 9.07
CA LEU A 119 -13.73 -7.65 7.94
C LEU A 119 -12.97 -7.86 6.63
N ASN A 120 -11.64 -7.94 6.67
CA ASN A 120 -10.85 -8.13 5.46
C ASN A 120 -10.98 -9.55 4.88
N GLU A 121 -11.33 -10.52 5.73
CA GLU A 121 -11.58 -11.92 5.35
C GLU A 121 -13.01 -12.09 4.81
N GLN A 122 -14.00 -11.50 5.48
CA GLN A 122 -15.42 -11.60 5.10
C GLN A 122 -15.77 -10.69 3.90
N LYS A 123 -15.12 -9.53 3.78
CA LYS A 123 -15.31 -8.55 2.68
C LYS A 123 -14.01 -8.25 1.93
N PRO A 124 -13.51 -9.20 1.12
CA PRO A 124 -12.24 -9.05 0.42
C PRO A 124 -12.20 -7.85 -0.53
N GLU A 125 -13.33 -7.37 -1.07
CA GLU A 125 -13.43 -6.17 -1.89
C GLU A 125 -13.06 -4.88 -1.15
N THR A 126 -13.11 -4.89 0.18
CA THR A 126 -12.70 -3.74 1.02
C THR A 126 -11.33 -3.93 1.68
N ARG A 127 -10.61 -5.02 1.39
CA ARG A 127 -9.34 -5.37 2.07
C ARG A 127 -8.21 -4.35 1.95
N ASN A 128 -8.32 -3.41 1.03
CA ASN A 128 -7.36 -2.32 0.81
C ASN A 128 -7.87 -0.96 1.33
N LYS A 129 -8.98 -0.95 2.07
CA LYS A 129 -9.49 0.21 2.78
C LYS A 129 -8.77 0.34 4.12
N MET A 130 -7.98 1.40 4.27
CA MET A 130 -7.38 1.80 5.55
C MET A 130 -8.45 2.40 6.46
N ARG A 131 -8.83 1.65 7.50
CA ARG A 131 -9.74 2.05 8.57
C ARG A 131 -8.94 2.72 9.69
N ILE A 132 -9.02 4.05 9.75
CA ILE A 132 -8.33 4.88 10.73
C ILE A 132 -9.19 4.89 12.00
N THR A 133 -8.67 4.32 13.07
CA THR A 133 -9.47 4.04 14.30
C THR A 133 -9.38 5.13 15.36
N ARG A 134 -8.56 6.17 15.12
CA ARG A 134 -8.41 7.32 16.01
C ARG A 134 -8.42 8.61 15.18
N PRO A 135 -9.07 9.70 15.64
CA PRO A 135 -9.00 10.97 14.96
C PRO A 135 -7.62 11.62 15.12
N TYR A 136 -7.17 12.38 14.12
CA TYR A 136 -5.85 13.03 14.14
C TYR A 136 -5.62 13.89 15.38
N LYS A 137 -6.65 14.63 15.80
CA LYS A 137 -6.62 15.47 17.00
C LYS A 137 -6.23 14.71 18.28
N SER A 138 -6.60 13.44 18.38
CA SER A 138 -6.24 12.60 19.54
C SER A 138 -4.75 12.23 19.58
N LEU A 139 -4.03 12.39 18.47
CA LEU A 139 -2.60 12.11 18.37
C LEU A 139 -1.74 13.35 18.62
N GLU A 140 -2.29 14.56 18.65
CA GLU A 140 -1.53 15.81 18.68
C GLU A 140 -0.54 15.87 19.85
N ALA A 141 -0.94 15.43 21.05
CA ALA A 141 -0.07 15.40 22.22
C ALA A 141 1.10 14.41 22.06
N GLU A 142 0.84 13.26 21.42
CA GLU A 142 1.85 12.23 21.15
C GLU A 142 2.80 12.67 20.03
N LEU A 143 2.30 13.40 19.03
CA LEU A 143 3.09 13.93 17.92
C LEU A 143 3.95 15.14 18.36
N HIS A 144 3.44 15.97 19.27
CA HIS A 144 4.16 17.11 19.86
C HIS A 144 5.43 16.69 20.62
N PHE A 145 5.47 15.44 21.12
CA PHE A 145 6.68 14.84 21.70
C PHE A 145 7.91 14.98 20.78
N PHE A 146 7.73 14.80 19.47
CA PHE A 146 8.81 14.86 18.50
C PHE A 146 9.29 16.28 18.19
N GLU A 147 8.45 17.29 18.43
CA GLU A 147 8.77 18.70 18.19
C GLU A 147 9.64 19.29 19.33
N TYR A 148 9.45 18.82 20.57
CA TYR A 148 10.03 19.48 21.75
C TYR A 148 11.04 18.64 22.55
N LYS A 149 11.02 17.30 22.49
CA LYS A 149 11.91 16.42 23.29
C LYS A 149 13.01 15.76 22.47
N GLY A 150 13.50 16.46 21.44
CA GLY A 150 14.58 16.01 20.58
C GLY A 150 15.71 15.36 21.37
N SER A 151 15.83 14.03 21.25
CA SER A 151 16.99 13.24 21.67
C SER A 151 17.10 12.81 23.15
N SER A 152 16.04 12.80 23.97
CA SER A 152 16.11 12.06 25.25
C SER A 152 15.95 10.55 25.01
N THR A 153 17.03 9.78 25.20
CA THR A 153 17.02 8.30 25.23
C THR A 153 16.13 7.81 26.37
N PHE A 154 14.86 7.52 26.08
CA PHE A 154 14.03 6.72 26.96
C PHE A 154 14.14 5.25 26.52
N GLU A 155 14.33 4.33 27.45
CA GLU A 155 14.17 2.91 27.16
C GLU A 155 12.68 2.57 27.22
N PHE A 156 12.01 2.58 26.07
CA PHE A 156 10.62 2.13 25.95
C PHE A 156 10.62 0.62 25.69
N THR A 157 10.48 -0.18 26.76
CA THR A 157 10.37 -1.64 26.67
C THR A 157 8.93 -2.14 26.53
N GLU A 158 7.91 -1.30 26.78
CA GLU A 158 6.49 -1.67 26.70
C GLU A 158 5.86 -1.53 25.29
N ASP A 159 6.53 -0.85 24.36
CA ASP A 159 5.93 -0.50 23.05
C ASP A 159 5.73 -1.72 22.15
N ASP A 160 6.63 -2.72 22.22
CA ASP A 160 6.53 -3.95 21.42
C ASP A 160 5.25 -4.73 21.75
N ALA A 161 4.89 -4.82 23.04
CA ALA A 161 3.69 -5.53 23.49
C ALA A 161 2.39 -4.79 23.15
N ARG A 162 2.45 -3.45 22.98
CA ARG A 162 1.31 -2.66 22.51
C ARG A 162 1.13 -2.79 21.01
N VAL A 163 2.23 -2.68 20.24
CA VAL A 163 2.21 -2.89 18.79
C VAL A 163 1.68 -4.28 18.44
N GLU A 164 2.10 -5.31 19.18
CA GLU A 164 1.60 -6.66 18.99
C GLU A 164 0.09 -6.78 19.27
N ARG A 165 -0.43 -6.08 20.28
CA ARG A 165 -1.89 -6.02 20.52
C ARG A 165 -2.65 -5.31 19.40
N TYR A 166 -2.08 -4.23 18.86
CA TYR A 166 -2.69 -3.45 17.78
C TYR A 166 -2.69 -4.17 16.43
N TRP A 167 -1.62 -4.90 16.12
CA TRP A 167 -1.39 -5.45 14.79
C TRP A 167 -1.34 -6.97 14.71
N GLY A 168 -1.26 -7.68 15.83
CA GLY A 168 -1.03 -9.12 15.87
C GLY A 168 0.39 -9.53 15.41
N ILE A 169 1.30 -8.56 15.25
CA ILE A 169 2.70 -8.79 14.86
C ILE A 169 3.66 -7.96 15.71
N THR A 170 4.88 -8.46 15.86
CA THR A 170 5.95 -7.74 16.53
C THR A 170 6.49 -6.59 15.67
N VAL A 171 7.08 -5.58 16.32
CA VAL A 171 7.78 -4.47 15.62
C VAL A 171 8.85 -5.01 14.65
N LYS A 172 9.55 -6.09 15.02
CA LYS A 172 10.58 -6.72 14.16
C LYS A 172 10.02 -7.29 12.86
N GLN A 173 8.80 -7.81 12.90
CA GLN A 173 8.10 -8.33 11.71
C GLN A 173 7.64 -7.18 10.82
N PHE A 174 7.23 -6.06 11.40
CA PHE A 174 6.74 -4.88 10.67
C PHE A 174 7.81 -4.16 9.85
N ILE A 175 9.07 -4.09 10.31
CA ILE A 175 10.12 -3.35 9.59
C ILE A 175 10.31 -3.90 8.16
N PRO A 176 10.38 -3.03 7.11
CA PRO A 176 10.64 -3.46 5.73
C PRO A 176 11.94 -4.26 5.61
N PHE A 177 11.94 -5.34 4.84
CA PHE A 177 13.12 -6.22 4.70
C PHE A 177 14.37 -5.46 4.23
N SER A 178 14.21 -4.53 3.28
CA SER A 178 15.29 -3.68 2.76
C SER A 178 15.88 -2.72 3.79
N MET A 179 15.19 -2.51 4.91
CA MET A 179 15.58 -1.62 6.00
C MET A 179 16.11 -2.37 7.23
N LYS A 180 16.14 -3.70 7.19
CA LYS A 180 16.76 -4.52 8.24
C LYS A 180 18.27 -4.56 8.00
N ALA A 181 19.05 -4.36 9.04
CA ALA A 181 20.50 -4.17 8.93
C ALA A 181 21.24 -5.37 8.31
N GLY A 182 21.75 -5.19 7.07
CA GLY A 182 22.90 -5.89 6.48
C GLY A 182 22.80 -7.42 6.24
N PRO A 183 23.72 -8.00 5.44
CA PRO A 183 23.77 -9.43 5.18
C PRO A 183 24.46 -10.13 6.36
N GLY A 184 23.71 -10.42 7.42
CA GLY A 184 24.23 -11.17 8.57
C GLY A 184 23.11 -11.90 9.32
N PRO A 185 23.41 -13.05 9.95
CA PRO A 185 22.40 -13.87 10.65
C PRO A 185 21.82 -13.20 11.90
N ASN A 186 22.40 -12.07 12.35
CA ASN A 186 21.90 -11.28 13.48
C ASN A 186 21.19 -10.02 12.98
N LEU A 187 19.97 -10.21 12.47
CA LEU A 187 19.00 -9.19 12.02
C LEU A 187 18.45 -8.29 13.15
N ASN A 188 19.20 -8.07 14.23
CA ASN A 188 18.75 -7.21 15.34
C ASN A 188 19.08 -5.75 15.05
N GLN A 189 18.26 -5.10 14.23
CA GLN A 189 18.22 -3.64 14.21
C GLN A 189 17.68 -3.16 15.56
N LYS A 190 18.50 -2.45 16.34
CA LYS A 190 18.01 -1.66 17.46
C LYS A 190 17.37 -0.41 16.87
N LEU A 191 16.04 -0.35 16.88
CA LEU A 191 15.32 0.90 16.58
C LEU A 191 15.72 1.95 17.61
N SER A 192 15.80 3.21 17.18
CA SER A 192 15.86 4.31 18.13
C SER A 192 14.55 4.35 18.92
N SER A 193 14.60 4.72 20.20
CA SER A 193 13.39 4.88 21.01
C SER A 193 12.35 5.81 20.35
N PRO A 194 12.73 6.96 19.77
CA PRO A 194 11.78 7.79 19.01
C PRO A 194 11.15 7.06 17.82
N THR A 195 11.90 6.23 17.10
CA THR A 195 11.36 5.45 15.97
C THR A 195 10.34 4.42 16.47
N ALA A 196 10.65 3.69 17.55
CA ALA A 196 9.75 2.72 18.15
C ALA A 196 8.45 3.38 18.64
N PHE A 197 8.56 4.52 19.31
CA PHE A 197 7.39 5.29 19.76
C PHE A 197 6.54 5.79 18.59
N ALA A 198 7.15 6.25 17.49
CA ALA A 198 6.41 6.62 16.29
C ALA A 198 5.67 5.43 15.66
N ILE A 199 6.27 4.22 15.69
CA ILE A 199 5.62 2.99 15.22
C ILE A 199 4.45 2.61 16.13
N MET A 200 4.60 2.78 17.44
CA MET A 200 3.51 2.58 18.40
C MET A 200 2.33 3.53 18.11
N ILE A 201 2.59 4.81 17.79
CA ILE A 201 1.53 5.73 17.38
C ILE A 201 0.87 5.23 16.08
N LEU A 202 1.66 4.88 15.06
CA LEU A 202 1.14 4.37 13.79
C LEU A 202 0.24 3.13 13.96
N SER A 203 0.64 2.18 14.81
CA SER A 203 -0.14 0.98 15.07
C SER A 203 -1.42 1.27 15.85
N SER A 204 -1.39 2.20 16.81
CA SER A 204 -2.54 2.55 17.64
C SER A 204 -3.76 3.11 16.89
N PHE A 205 -3.61 3.54 15.63
CA PHE A 205 -4.74 3.97 14.81
C PHE A 205 -4.98 3.12 13.56
N THR A 206 -4.14 2.10 13.33
CA THR A 206 -4.23 1.18 12.17
C THR A 206 -4.40 -0.28 12.62
N HIS A 207 -5.24 -0.51 13.62
CA HIS A 207 -5.53 -1.83 14.17
C HIS A 207 -5.78 -2.87 13.06
N GLY A 208 -5.17 -4.05 13.18
CA GLY A 208 -5.29 -5.15 12.19
C GLY A 208 -4.72 -4.88 10.79
N GLN A 209 -4.14 -3.71 10.54
CA GLN A 209 -3.79 -3.26 9.18
C GLN A 209 -2.29 -3.04 8.99
N SER A 210 -1.47 -3.85 9.65
CA SER A 210 0.00 -3.80 9.57
C SER A 210 0.51 -3.84 8.13
N ARG A 211 -0.10 -4.66 7.25
CA ARG A 211 0.23 -4.69 5.83
C ARG A 211 0.04 -3.33 5.16
N LEU A 212 -1.12 -2.70 5.32
CA LEU A 212 -1.41 -1.40 4.71
C LEU A 212 -0.53 -0.30 5.32
N ALA A 213 -0.29 -0.34 6.63
CA ALA A 213 0.60 0.60 7.30
C ALA A 213 2.04 0.47 6.78
N LEU A 214 2.51 -0.75 6.51
CA LEU A 214 3.82 -1.02 5.93
C LEU A 214 3.92 -0.45 4.51
N GLU A 215 2.90 -0.61 3.68
CA GLU A 215 2.89 -0.03 2.32
C GLU A 215 3.00 1.50 2.33
N VAL A 216 2.31 2.15 3.27
CA VAL A 216 2.42 3.61 3.44
C VAL A 216 3.80 4.00 3.99
N LEU A 217 4.39 3.19 4.87
CA LEU A 217 5.75 3.41 5.37
C LEU A 217 6.80 3.28 4.26
N GLU A 218 6.69 2.26 3.41
CA GLU A 218 7.56 2.09 2.23
C GLU A 218 7.47 3.29 1.28
N GLU A 219 6.27 3.87 1.12
CA GLU A 219 6.10 5.11 0.38
C GLU A 219 6.77 6.30 1.05
N ALA A 220 6.63 6.46 2.36
CA ALA A 220 7.30 7.53 3.10
C ALA A 220 8.83 7.43 3.00
N ILE A 221 9.38 6.21 3.09
CA ILE A 221 10.81 5.95 2.89
C ILE A 221 11.22 6.28 1.44
N ALA A 222 10.38 5.92 0.46
CA ALA A 222 10.63 6.26 -0.92
C ALA A 222 10.66 7.78 -1.16
N LEU A 223 9.83 8.57 -0.46
CA LEU A 223 9.88 10.04 -0.55
C LEU A 223 11.22 10.59 -0.06
N ARG A 224 11.74 10.11 1.08
CA ARG A 224 13.06 10.52 1.58
C ARG A 224 14.17 10.13 0.60
N THR A 225 14.21 8.86 0.23
CA THR A 225 15.30 8.31 -0.61
C THR A 225 15.28 8.78 -2.07
N GLN A 226 14.15 9.31 -2.57
CA GLN A 226 14.06 9.96 -3.89
C GLN A 226 14.48 11.43 -3.86
N ASP A 227 14.29 12.11 -2.72
CA ASP A 227 14.65 13.53 -2.55
C ASP A 227 16.13 13.74 -2.19
N GLU A 228 16.80 12.71 -1.68
CA GLU A 228 18.24 12.69 -1.43
C GLU A 228 19.01 12.27 -2.70
N GLN A 229 19.37 13.23 -3.55
CA GLN A 229 20.32 13.06 -4.68
C GLN A 229 21.79 12.86 -4.23
N GLY A 230 22.04 12.35 -3.01
CA GLY A 230 23.38 12.23 -2.43
C GLY A 230 23.62 10.87 -1.76
N ASP A 231 24.89 10.52 -1.59
CA ASP A 231 25.48 9.23 -1.18
C ASP A 231 24.99 8.59 0.14
N ASN A 232 23.97 9.13 0.80
CA ASN A 232 23.48 8.58 2.06
C ASN A 232 22.09 7.95 1.92
N LYS A 233 22.00 6.88 1.13
CA LYS A 233 20.89 5.93 1.23
C LYS A 233 21.07 5.12 2.51
N ASP A 234 20.90 5.77 3.66
CA ASP A 234 20.95 5.10 4.94
C ASP A 234 19.91 3.96 4.93
N PRO A 235 20.34 2.69 5.01
CA PRO A 235 19.45 1.53 4.95
C PRO A 235 18.66 1.37 6.25
N VAL A 236 18.70 2.35 7.15
CA VAL A 236 18.04 2.31 8.45
C VAL A 236 16.75 3.11 8.41
N LEU A 237 15.71 2.55 9.03
CA LEU A 237 14.42 3.19 9.24
C LEU A 237 14.58 4.41 10.18
N GLN A 238 14.18 5.59 9.72
CA GLN A 238 14.26 6.82 10.51
C GLN A 238 12.91 7.19 11.13
N THR A 239 12.91 7.89 12.26
CA THR A 239 11.68 8.41 12.90
C THR A 239 10.83 9.23 11.92
N ARG A 240 11.49 10.05 11.07
CA ARG A 240 10.81 10.88 10.07
C ARG A 240 10.06 10.05 9.03
N ASP A 241 10.56 8.86 8.67
CA ASP A 241 9.86 7.96 7.74
C ASP A 241 8.50 7.55 8.32
N VAL A 242 8.46 7.24 9.61
CA VAL A 242 7.23 6.84 10.31
C VAL A 242 6.28 8.04 10.50
N LEU A 243 6.79 9.21 10.87
CA LEU A 243 5.98 10.43 10.98
C LEU A 243 5.37 10.85 9.64
N ASN A 244 6.14 10.75 8.55
CA ASN A 244 5.62 10.98 7.20
C ASN A 244 4.55 9.96 6.83
N ALA A 245 4.71 8.68 7.22
CA ALA A 245 3.70 7.66 6.99
C ALA A 245 2.38 7.98 7.71
N ILE A 246 2.45 8.41 8.97
CA ILE A 246 1.28 8.88 9.74
C ILE A 246 0.60 10.03 8.98
N ALA A 247 1.35 11.06 8.58
CA ALA A 247 0.80 12.18 7.83
C ALA A 247 0.13 11.74 6.52
N ILE A 248 0.75 10.86 5.73
CA ILE A 248 0.18 10.34 4.48
C ILE A 248 -1.17 9.65 4.71
N VAL A 249 -1.31 8.85 5.78
CA VAL A 249 -2.59 8.18 6.09
C VAL A 249 -3.71 9.21 6.30
N TYR A 250 -3.47 10.24 7.12
CA TYR A 250 -4.48 11.27 7.40
C TYR A 250 -4.71 12.21 6.22
N GLU A 251 -3.68 12.54 5.43
CA GLU A 251 -3.82 13.33 4.20
C GLU A 251 -4.72 12.63 3.18
N ARG A 252 -4.58 11.31 3.01
CA ARG A 252 -5.40 10.53 2.06
C ARG A 252 -6.84 10.34 2.49
N ALA A 253 -7.09 10.43 3.78
CA ALA A 253 -8.43 10.46 4.35
C ALA A 253 -9.04 11.89 4.34
N ASP A 254 -8.34 12.88 3.77
CA ASP A 254 -8.71 14.31 3.79
C ASP A 254 -8.95 14.86 5.21
N LEU A 255 -8.32 14.26 6.23
CA LEU A 255 -8.44 14.66 7.63
C LEU A 255 -7.45 15.78 8.02
N ILE A 256 -6.38 15.94 7.24
CA ILE A 256 -5.40 17.03 7.37
C ILE A 256 -5.02 17.56 5.98
N PRO A 257 -4.46 18.78 5.87
CA PRO A 257 -4.03 19.33 4.58
C PRO A 257 -2.98 18.47 3.88
N ALA A 258 -3.25 18.12 2.63
CA ALA A 258 -2.34 17.34 1.80
C ALA A 258 -1.07 18.12 1.41
N ASN A 259 0.04 17.85 2.12
CA ASN A 259 1.36 18.44 1.91
C ASN A 259 2.33 17.46 1.23
N LEU A 260 2.35 16.20 1.65
CA LEU A 260 3.25 15.17 1.13
C LEU A 260 2.68 14.48 -0.12
N THR A 261 1.39 14.16 -0.09
CA THR A 261 0.69 13.43 -1.16
C THR A 261 0.53 14.25 -2.43
N LYS A 262 0.30 15.57 -2.31
CA LYS A 262 0.25 16.49 -3.47
C LYS A 262 1.58 16.57 -4.22
N VAL A 263 2.71 16.58 -3.50
CA VAL A 263 4.06 16.64 -4.11
C VAL A 263 4.32 15.42 -4.99
N LYS A 264 3.84 14.23 -4.60
CA LYS A 264 3.91 13.01 -5.42
C LYS A 264 3.08 13.13 -6.70
N SER A 265 1.86 13.68 -6.66
CA SER A 265 1.05 13.90 -7.85
C SER A 265 1.72 14.86 -8.87
N GLY A 266 2.40 15.91 -8.36
CA GLY A 266 3.16 16.85 -9.18
C GLY A 266 4.41 16.22 -9.80
N LYS A 267 5.21 15.50 -8.99
CA LYS A 267 6.41 14.79 -9.46
C LYS A 267 6.10 13.62 -10.39
N SER A 268 5.00 12.89 -10.17
CA SER A 268 4.57 11.80 -11.07
C SER A 268 4.17 12.34 -12.44
N LYS A 269 3.38 13.43 -12.47
CA LYS A 269 3.06 14.16 -13.72
C LYS A 269 4.30 14.73 -14.41
N GLU A 270 5.28 15.21 -13.66
CA GLU A 270 6.53 15.72 -14.23
C GLU A 270 7.42 14.59 -14.78
N ARG A 271 7.48 13.44 -14.10
CA ARG A 271 8.21 12.25 -14.54
C ARG A 271 7.58 11.61 -15.77
N GLU A 272 6.25 11.55 -15.85
CA GLU A 272 5.52 11.14 -17.06
C GLU A 272 5.79 12.10 -18.22
N LYS A 273 5.73 13.42 -17.99
CA LYS A 273 6.08 14.42 -19.00
C LYS A 273 7.53 14.28 -19.50
N ARG A 274 8.49 14.02 -18.60
CA ARG A 274 9.90 13.80 -18.96
C ARG A 274 10.11 12.47 -19.69
N LYS A 275 9.36 11.42 -19.35
CA LYS A 275 9.42 10.11 -20.04
C LYS A 275 8.82 10.21 -21.44
N ALA A 276 7.64 10.81 -21.58
CA ALA A 276 7.00 11.09 -22.87
C ALA A 276 7.86 12.01 -23.77
N ALA A 277 8.55 13.01 -23.20
CA ALA A 277 9.46 13.87 -23.95
C ALA A 277 10.72 13.14 -24.44
N ARG A 278 11.24 12.17 -23.66
CA ARG A 278 12.38 11.33 -24.07
C ARG A 278 12.00 10.31 -25.14
N GLU A 279 10.80 9.75 -25.08
CA GLU A 279 10.29 8.82 -26.10
C GLU A 279 10.03 9.54 -27.43
N LYS A 280 9.48 10.77 -27.41
CA LYS A 280 9.35 11.62 -28.61
C LYS A 280 10.69 12.01 -29.24
N LYS A 281 11.75 12.22 -28.44
CA LYS A 281 13.10 12.49 -28.97
C LYS A 281 13.75 11.26 -29.60
N LYS A 282 13.48 10.06 -29.08
CA LYS A 282 13.97 8.80 -29.66
C LYS A 282 13.28 8.48 -30.99
N SER A 283 11.97 8.73 -31.12
CA SER A 283 11.25 8.51 -32.37
C SER A 283 11.64 9.50 -33.47
N ALA A 284 12.00 10.74 -33.11
CA ALA A 284 12.44 11.75 -34.08
C ALA A 284 13.88 11.53 -34.61
N GLY A 285 14.73 10.83 -33.86
CA GLY A 285 16.12 10.55 -34.26
C GLY A 285 16.29 9.31 -35.16
N GLN A 286 15.27 8.45 -35.27
CA GLN A 286 15.29 7.30 -36.17
C GLN A 286 14.77 7.62 -37.58
N SER A 287 14.09 8.74 -37.77
CA SER A 287 13.56 9.18 -39.07
C SER A 287 14.51 10.07 -39.88
N SER A 288 15.74 10.35 -39.40
CA SER A 288 16.68 11.27 -40.05
C SER A 288 17.97 10.62 -40.56
N THR A 289 18.04 9.28 -40.63
CA THR A 289 19.20 8.56 -41.18
C THR A 289 18.74 7.57 -42.24
N SER A 290 18.25 8.10 -43.36
CA SER A 290 18.11 7.38 -44.62
C SER A 290 18.09 8.39 -45.76
N VAL A 291 19.27 8.88 -46.12
CA VAL A 291 19.60 9.39 -47.46
C VAL A 291 21.00 8.90 -47.78
#